data_AF-E2AN52-F1
#
_entry.id   AF-E2AN52-F1
#
_cell.length_a   1.000
_cell.length_b   1.000
_cell.length_c   1.000
_cell.angle_alpha   90.00
_cell.angle_beta   90.00
_cell.angle_gamma   90.00
#
_symmetry.space_group_name_H-M   'P 1'
#
loop_
_entity.id
_entity.type
_entity.pdbx_description
1 polymer ?
#
loop_
_entity_poly.entity_id
_entity_poly.type
_entity_poly.pdbx_seq_one_letter_code
_entity_poly.pdbx_strand_id
1 'polypeptide(L)'
;FFTGKMSQKRVWNAISDILCNHGHNVTGPQCQSKFNSMKRTFKSIKDHNSKSGNNPPSWLYTEMMESLLGEKPFMNPVALAS
;
A
#
# COMPACT_ATOMS: atom_id res chain seq x y z
N PHE A 1 -15.16 -10.01 13.43
CA PHE A 1 -13.88 -9.41 13.85
C PHE A 1 -12.91 -10.52 14.23
N PHE A 2 -11.73 -10.58 13.62
CA PHE A 2 -10.76 -11.65 13.91
C PHE A 2 -9.94 -11.27 15.15
N THR A 3 -10.08 -12.04 16.23
CA THR A 3 -9.41 -11.83 17.51
C THR A 3 -8.23 -12.81 17.64
N GLY A 4 -7.08 -12.46 17.05
CA GLY A 4 -5.83 -13.24 17.19
C GLY A 4 -4.76 -12.91 16.13
N LYS A 5 -3.52 -13.41 16.32
CA LYS A 5 -2.46 -13.34 15.29
C LYS A 5 -2.89 -14.16 14.07
N MET A 6 -3.07 -13.48 12.94
CA MET A 6 -3.41 -14.12 11.66
C MET A 6 -2.17 -14.17 10.77
N SER A 7 -1.97 -15.29 10.08
CA SER A 7 -0.89 -15.38 9.09
C SER A 7 -1.18 -14.44 7.91
N GLN A 8 -0.12 -13.87 7.33
CA GLN A 8 -0.22 -13.03 6.12
C GLN A 8 -0.99 -13.75 5.01
N LYS A 9 -0.75 -15.05 4.82
CA LYS A 9 -1.47 -15.88 3.84
C LYS A 9 -2.98 -15.83 4.07
N ARG A 10 -3.44 -15.96 5.32
CA ARG A 10 -4.86 -15.97 5.65
C ARG A 10 -5.51 -14.60 5.48
N VAL A 11 -4.78 -13.51 5.79
CA VAL A 11 -5.23 -12.14 5.48
C VAL A 11 -5.46 -11.96 3.98
N TRP A 12 -4.47 -12.32 3.15
CA TRP A 12 -4.56 -12.12 1.71
C TRP A 12 -5.61 -13.01 1.05
N ASN A 13 -5.80 -14.23 1.55
CA ASN A 13 -6.90 -15.08 1.09
C ASN A 13 -8.28 -14.47 1.44
N ALA A 14 -8.47 -13.95 2.65
CA ALA A 14 -9.73 -13.30 3.00
C ALA A 14 -10.03 -12.06 2.12
N ILE A 15 -9.00 -11.27 1.78
CA ILE A 15 -9.14 -10.17 0.81
C ILE A 15 -9.50 -10.69 -0.58
N SER A 16 -8.87 -11.79 -1.00
CA SER A 16 -9.18 -12.48 -2.25
C SER A 16 -10.64 -12.90 -2.32
N ASP A 17 -11.16 -13.52 -1.26
CA ASP A 17 -12.55 -13.99 -1.19
C ASP A 17 -13.53 -12.83 -1.32
N ILE A 18 -13.24 -11.69 -0.66
CA ILE A 18 -14.04 -10.46 -0.79
C ILE A 18 -14.03 -9.97 -2.24
N LEU A 19 -12.85 -9.88 -2.88
CA LEU A 19 -12.73 -9.44 -4.27
C LEU A 19 -13.43 -10.40 -5.25
N CYS A 20 -13.35 -11.71 -5.03
CA CYS A 20 -14.09 -12.72 -5.80
C CYS A 20 -15.60 -12.52 -5.68
N ASN A 21 -16.12 -12.23 -4.49
CA ASN A 21 -17.54 -11.92 -4.29
C ASN A 21 -17.99 -10.64 -5.02
N HIS A 22 -17.06 -9.73 -5.32
CA HIS A 22 -17.29 -8.55 -6.16
C HIS A 22 -17.01 -8.80 -7.67
N GLY A 23 -16.80 -10.05 -8.08
CA GLY A 23 -16.62 -10.43 -9.49
C GLY A 23 -15.18 -10.43 -9.99
N HIS A 24 -14.19 -10.29 -9.11
CA HIS A 24 -12.78 -10.36 -9.50
C HIS A 24 -12.20 -11.76 -9.26
N ASN A 25 -11.85 -12.50 -10.32
CA ASN A 25 -11.20 -13.80 -10.18
C ASN A 25 -9.70 -13.65 -9.86
N VAL A 26 -9.36 -13.52 -8.58
CA VAL A 26 -7.99 -13.33 -8.09
C VAL A 26 -7.68 -14.26 -6.92
N THR A 27 -6.40 -14.44 -6.63
CA THR A 27 -5.87 -15.22 -5.50
C THR A 27 -5.21 -14.30 -4.47
N GLY A 28 -5.06 -14.79 -3.23
CA GLY A 28 -4.37 -14.06 -2.16
C GLY A 28 -2.98 -13.54 -2.55
N PRO A 29 -2.09 -14.36 -3.15
CA PRO A 29 -0.78 -13.90 -3.63
C PRO A 29 -0.86 -12.79 -4.70
N GLN A 30 -1.86 -12.84 -5.58
CA GLN A 30 -2.08 -11.76 -6.57
C GLN A 30 -2.51 -10.46 -5.88
N CYS A 31 -3.40 -10.54 -4.88
CA CYS A 31 -3.82 -9.40 -4.06
C CYS A 31 -2.61 -8.77 -3.33
N GLN A 32 -1.79 -9.60 -2.70
CA GLN A 32 -0.56 -9.16 -2.03
C GLN A 32 0.40 -8.47 -3.00
N SER A 33 0.60 -9.05 -4.19
CA SER A 33 1.51 -8.51 -5.20
C SER A 33 1.02 -7.16 -5.72
N LYS A 34 -0.28 -7.04 -6.00
CA LYS A 34 -0.90 -5.76 -6.39
C LYS A 34 -0.71 -4.70 -5.32
N PHE A 35 -1.01 -5.01 -4.06
CA PHE A 35 -0.83 -4.08 -2.96
C PHE A 35 0.64 -3.68 -2.76
N ASN A 36 1.57 -4.62 -2.89
CA ASN A 36 3.01 -4.32 -2.84
C ASN A 36 3.43 -3.36 -3.96
N SER A 37 2.91 -3.52 -5.17
CA SER A 37 3.14 -2.57 -6.27
C SER A 37 2.58 -1.19 -5.96
N MET A 38 1.35 -1.12 -5.44
CA MET A 38 0.74 0.15 -5.01
C MET A 38 1.57 0.86 -3.94
N LYS A 39 2.13 0.12 -2.96
CA LYS A 39 3.07 0.69 -1.96
C LYS A 39 4.31 1.30 -2.61
N ARG A 40 4.91 0.62 -3.60
CA ARG A 40 6.09 1.16 -4.32
C ARG A 40 5.74 2.43 -5.08
N THR A 41 4.60 2.46 -5.77
CA THR A 41 4.10 3.66 -6.47
C THR A 41 3.91 4.81 -5.48
N PHE A 42 3.24 4.56 -4.35
CA PHE A 42 3.03 5.58 -3.32
C PHE A 42 4.35 6.14 -2.77
N LYS A 43 5.32 5.27 -2.46
CA LYS A 43 6.66 5.70 -2.02
C LYS A 43 7.37 6.55 -3.07
N SER A 44 7.33 6.13 -4.34
CA SER A 44 7.92 6.90 -5.45
C SER A 44 7.31 8.30 -5.57
N ILE A 45 5.98 8.42 -5.41
CA ILE A 45 5.29 9.72 -5.41
C ILE A 45 5.76 10.59 -4.24
N LYS A 46 5.83 10.04 -3.02
CA LYS A 46 6.35 10.76 -1.83
C LYS A 46 7.79 11.24 -2.02
N ASP A 47 8.67 10.36 -2.49
CA ASP A 47 10.09 10.66 -2.74
C ASP A 47 10.27 11.69 -3.88
N HIS A 48 9.36 11.71 -4.86
CA HIS A 48 9.33 12.72 -5.92
C HIS A 48 8.87 14.09 -5.42
N ASN A 49 7.86 14.13 -4.56
CA ASN A 49 7.29 15.35 -4.01
C ASN A 49 8.17 16.00 -2.92
N SER A 50 9.08 15.24 -2.29
CA SER A 50 10.05 15.81 -1.35
C SER A 50 11.14 16.65 -2.04
N LYS A 51 11.19 16.68 -3.38
CA LYS A 51 12.12 17.50 -4.15
C LYS A 51 11.41 18.78 -4.62
N SER A 52 12.01 19.94 -4.28
CA SER A 52 11.53 21.26 -4.70
C SER A 52 11.42 21.39 -6.23
N GLY A 53 10.33 22.00 -6.72
CA GLY A 53 10.12 22.32 -8.14
C GLY A 53 9.31 21.31 -8.94
N ASN A 54 8.86 20.21 -8.32
CA ASN A 54 8.09 19.16 -8.99
C ASN A 54 6.58 19.38 -8.84
N ASN A 55 5.84 19.21 -9.94
CA ASN A 55 4.38 19.08 -9.88
C ASN A 55 4.03 17.69 -9.33
N PRO A 56 3.21 17.57 -8.27
CA PRO A 56 2.83 16.26 -7.74
C PRO A 56 2.05 15.46 -8.78
N PRO A 57 2.46 14.22 -9.11
CA PRO A 57 1.61 13.35 -9.89
C PRO A 57 0.33 13.07 -9.09
N SER A 58 -0.83 13.46 -9.63
CA SER A 58 -2.13 13.17 -9.03
C SER A 58 -2.48 11.69 -9.22
N TRP A 59 -2.11 10.86 -8.26
CA TRP A 59 -2.54 9.47 -8.26
C TRP A 59 -3.85 9.34 -7.48
N LEU A 60 -4.88 8.76 -8.10
CA LEU A 60 -6.24 8.63 -7.54
C LEU A 60 -6.25 7.99 -6.14
N TYR A 61 -5.29 7.10 -5.85
CA TYR A 61 -5.22 6.38 -4.58
C TYR A 61 -4.34 7.08 -3.52
N THR A 62 -3.87 8.30 -3.77
CA THR A 62 -2.93 8.99 -2.86
C THR A 62 -3.51 9.18 -1.47
N GLU A 63 -4.70 9.74 -1.34
CA GLU A 63 -5.34 9.99 -0.03
C GLU A 63 -5.63 8.68 0.72
N MET A 64 -6.13 7.67 0.00
CA MET A 64 -6.38 6.34 0.57
C MET A 64 -5.08 5.71 1.09
N MET A 65 -3.99 5.82 0.33
CA MET A 65 -2.69 5.25 0.72
C MET A 65 -2.03 6.06 1.83
N GLU A 66 -2.24 7.38 1.89
CA GLU A 66 -1.84 8.22 3.02
C GLU A 66 -2.52 7.76 4.30
N SER A 67 -3.84 7.56 4.28
CA SER A 67 -4.60 7.09 5.44
C SER A 67 -4.14 5.69 5.91
N LEU A 68 -3.77 4.81 4.97
CA LEU A 68 -3.34 3.45 5.28
C LEU A 68 -1.87 3.33 5.74
N LEU A 69 -0.99 4.19 5.24
CA LEU A 69 0.47 4.02 5.30
C LEU A 69 1.24 5.24 5.83
N GLY A 70 0.66 6.44 5.80
CA GLY A 70 1.34 7.72 6.01
C GLY A 70 2.04 7.82 7.38
N GLU A 71 1.42 7.29 8.43
CA GLU A 71 1.99 7.32 9.79
C GLU A 71 3.03 6.23 10.06
N LYS A 72 3.31 5.34 9.10
CA LYS A 72 4.19 4.19 9.35
C LYS A 72 5.68 4.56 9.20
N PRO A 73 6.55 4.15 10.14
CA PRO A 73 7.97 4.53 10.14
C PRO A 73 8.75 4.22 8.85
N PHE A 74 8.36 3.18 8.11
CA PHE A 74 9.02 2.79 6.86
C PHE A 74 8.72 3.72 5.66
N MET A 75 7.76 4.65 5.80
CA MET A 75 7.46 5.64 4.78
C MET A 75 8.37 6.87 4.87
N ASN A 76 9.00 7.12 6.01
CA ASN A 76 9.98 8.18 6.17
C ASN A 76 11.37 7.67 5.76
N PRO A 77 12.13 8.39 4.92
CA PRO A 77 13.55 8.11 4.80
C PRO A 77 14.19 8.31 6.18
N VAL A 78 14.97 7.32 6.64
CA VAL A 78 15.85 7.52 7.78
C VAL A 78 16.75 8.70 7.41
N ALA A 79 16.64 9.81 8.14
CA ALA A 79 17.52 10.94 7.95
C ALA A 79 18.95 10.42 8.06
N LEU A 80 19.72 10.49 6.98
CA LEU A 80 21.16 10.34 7.07
C LEU A 80 21.64 11.58 7.82
N ALA A 81 22.03 11.42 9.09
CA ALA A 81 22.74 12.45 9.81
C ALA A 81 24.09 12.64 9.12
N SER A 82 24.32 13.83 8.57
CA SER A 82 25.63 14.32 8.10
C SER A 82 26.02 15.53 8.95
#